data_AF-A0A1V4QY86-F1
#
_entry.id   AF-A0A1V4QY86-F1
#
_cell.length_a   1.000
_cell.length_b   1.000
_cell.length_c   1.000
_cell.angle_alpha   90.00
_cell.angle_beta   90.00
_cell.angle_gamma   90.00
#
_symmetry.space_group_name_H-M   'P 1'
#
loop_
_entity.id
_entity.type
_entity.pdbx_description
1 polymer ?
#
loop_
_entity_poly.entity_id
_entity_poly.type
_entity_poly.pdbx_seq_one_letter_code
_entity_poly.pdbx_strand_id
1 'polypeptide(L)'
;MKGKTKWFSKNKGYGFITGDDGNKDYVAFDKETSDALYELKRFNYKKIYNHPWIKKEKFTIRRGMIILFDKYMGDLKKKHVDSKIFNHFLNHKSEQYLKDTNDVEKVRDFIATMTDRYFNQELENYILPGRAI
;
A
#
# COMPACT_ATOMS: atom_id res chain seq x y z
N MET A 1 -19.08 16.57 9.76
CA MET A 1 -19.07 16.89 8.32
C MET A 1 -20.51 17.15 7.89
N LYS A 2 -20.74 18.13 7.04
CA LYS A 2 -22.07 18.44 6.48
C LYS A 2 -22.04 18.09 4.99
N GLY A 3 -23.18 17.63 4.48
CA GLY A 3 -23.30 17.08 3.14
C GLY A 3 -24.73 16.69 2.82
N LYS A 4 -25.00 16.42 1.54
CA LYS A 4 -26.30 15.91 1.08
C LYS A 4 -26.29 14.39 1.07
N THR A 5 -27.33 13.78 1.63
CA THR A 5 -27.49 12.33 1.59
C THR A 5 -27.80 11.88 0.17
N LYS A 6 -26.94 11.03 -0.39
CA LYS A 6 -27.16 10.39 -1.69
C LYS A 6 -28.10 9.20 -1.55
N TRP A 7 -27.85 8.38 -0.53
CA TRP A 7 -28.67 7.23 -0.18
C TRP A 7 -28.38 6.79 1.25
N PHE A 8 -29.38 6.27 1.97
CA PHE A 8 -29.20 5.71 3.31
C PHE A 8 -30.17 4.56 3.58
N SER A 9 -29.68 3.46 4.13
CA SER A 9 -30.52 2.35 4.60
C SER A 9 -30.66 2.39 6.11
N LYS A 10 -31.86 2.72 6.60
CA LYS A 10 -32.17 2.72 8.04
C LYS A 10 -32.00 1.34 8.68
N ASN A 11 -32.41 0.28 7.99
CA ASN A 11 -32.31 -1.09 8.50
C ASN A 11 -30.86 -1.58 8.60
N LYS A 12 -29.94 -1.02 7.79
CA LYS A 12 -28.52 -1.41 7.77
C LYS A 12 -27.62 -0.43 8.54
N GLY A 13 -28.11 0.76 8.88
CA GLY A 13 -27.36 1.76 9.63
C GLY A 13 -26.23 2.45 8.85
N TYR A 14 -26.21 2.37 7.52
CA TYR A 14 -25.21 3.06 6.70
C TYR A 14 -25.75 3.59 5.37
N GLY A 15 -24.99 4.50 4.78
CA GLY A 15 -25.28 5.10 3.48
C GLY A 15 -24.11 5.92 2.93
N PHE A 16 -24.42 6.74 1.94
CA PHE A 16 -23.46 7.61 1.27
C PHE A 16 -23.93 9.05 1.33
N ILE A 17 -23.00 9.96 1.64
CA ILE A 17 -23.22 11.40 1.64
C ILE A 17 -22.24 12.06 0.69
N THR A 18 -22.68 13.03 -0.09
CA THR A 18 -21.79 13.90 -0.87
C THR A 18 -21.47 15.11 -0.01
N GLY A 19 -20.18 15.43 0.14
CA GLY A 19 -19.74 16.61 0.89
C GLY A 19 -20.37 17.90 0.34
N ASP A 20 -20.50 18.93 1.19
CA ASP A 20 -21.07 20.22 0.77
C ASP A 20 -20.32 20.88 -0.40
N ASP A 21 -19.04 20.55 -0.59
CA ASP A 21 -18.21 20.98 -1.71
C ASP A 21 -18.51 20.23 -3.03
N GLY A 22 -19.41 19.22 -3.00
CA GLY A 22 -19.81 18.42 -4.16
C GLY A 22 -18.71 17.48 -4.70
N ASN A 23 -17.51 17.50 -4.12
CA ASN A 23 -16.34 16.89 -4.73
C ASN A 23 -16.08 15.45 -4.29
N LYS A 24 -16.60 15.04 -3.13
CA LYS A 24 -16.31 13.73 -2.55
C LYS A 24 -17.54 13.08 -1.96
N ASP A 25 -17.72 11.81 -2.32
CA ASP A 25 -18.66 10.91 -1.66
C ASP A 25 -17.99 10.26 -0.45
N TYR A 26 -18.75 10.14 0.64
CA TYR A 26 -18.31 9.57 1.90
C TYR A 26 -19.27 8.47 2.33
N VAL A 27 -18.74 7.43 2.97
CA VAL A 27 -19.57 6.48 3.71
C VAL A 27 -19.99 7.14 5.02
N ALA A 28 -21.27 7.07 5.33
CA ALA A 28 -21.85 7.54 6.58
C ALA A 28 -22.56 6.40 7.29
N PHE A 29 -22.51 6.42 8.62
CA PHE A 29 -23.20 5.49 9.49
C PHE A 29 -24.20 6.25 10.35
N ASP A 30 -25.21 5.57 10.88
CA ASP A 30 -26.01 6.12 11.97
C ASP A 30 -25.13 6.39 13.20
N LYS A 31 -25.70 7.13 14.16
CA LYS A 31 -24.97 7.57 15.34
C LYS A 31 -24.45 6.38 16.15
N GLU A 32 -25.29 5.38 16.38
CA GLU A 32 -24.95 4.22 17.19
C GLU A 32 -23.77 3.43 16.59
N THR A 33 -23.88 3.10 15.31
CA THR A 33 -22.83 2.39 14.56
C THR A 33 -21.54 3.22 14.49
N SER A 34 -21.65 4.53 14.24
CA SER A 34 -20.49 5.41 14.18
C SER A 34 -19.79 5.51 15.53
N ASP A 35 -20.53 5.59 16.63
CA ASP A 35 -19.97 5.66 17.99
C ASP A 35 -19.26 4.34 18.33
N ALA A 36 -19.88 3.20 18.03
CA ALA A 36 -19.29 1.87 18.25
C ALA A 36 -18.00 1.67 17.44
N LEU A 37 -18.02 2.02 16.14
CA LEU A 37 -16.83 1.95 15.28
C LEU A 37 -15.73 2.89 15.76
N TYR A 38 -16.09 4.07 16.26
CA TYR A 38 -15.14 5.02 16.81
C TYR A 38 -14.47 4.48 18.09
N GLU A 39 -15.23 3.88 19.01
CA GLU A 39 -14.67 3.24 20.21
C GLU A 39 -13.76 2.07 19.86
N LEU A 40 -14.19 1.19 18.94
CA LEU A 40 -13.37 0.08 18.47
C LEU A 40 -12.06 0.59 17.84
N LYS A 41 -12.12 1.65 17.01
CA LYS A 41 -10.94 2.28 16.43
C LYS A 41 -10.03 2.84 17.53
N ARG A 42 -10.57 3.56 18.51
CA ARG A 42 -9.77 4.09 19.64
C ARG A 42 -9.08 2.97 20.42
N PHE A 43 -9.80 1.90 20.73
CA PHE A 43 -9.27 0.72 21.38
C PHE A 43 -8.13 0.09 20.57
N ASN A 44 -8.33 -0.17 19.27
CA ASN A 44 -7.34 -0.77 18.39
C ASN A 44 -6.06 0.09 18.31
N TYR A 45 -6.19 1.40 18.22
CA TYR A 45 -5.02 2.28 18.21
C TYR A 45 -4.28 2.27 19.55
N LYS A 46 -4.99 2.26 20.68
CA LYS A 46 -4.39 2.23 22.02
C LYS A 46 -3.67 0.91 22.32
N LYS A 47 -4.21 -0.22 21.85
CA LYS A 47 -3.75 -1.56 22.25
C LYS A 47 -2.91 -2.28 21.20
N ILE A 48 -3.16 -2.02 19.93
CA ILE A 48 -2.54 -2.75 18.81
C ILE A 48 -1.61 -1.80 18.06
N TYR A 49 -2.15 -0.83 17.32
CA TYR A 49 -1.35 -0.08 16.33
C TYR A 49 -0.25 0.83 16.91
N ASN A 50 -0.40 1.30 18.15
CA ASN A 50 0.63 2.11 18.82
C ASN A 50 1.59 1.28 19.69
N HIS A 51 1.47 -0.05 19.68
CA HIS A 51 2.35 -0.90 20.46
C HIS A 51 3.83 -0.70 20.03
N PRO A 52 4.79 -0.52 20.97
CA PRO A 52 6.18 -0.20 20.63
C PRO A 52 6.86 -1.19 19.68
N TRP A 53 6.49 -2.47 19.76
CA TRP A 53 7.02 -3.52 18.88
C TRP A 53 6.74 -3.24 17.39
N ILE A 54 5.55 -2.74 17.05
CA ILE A 54 5.18 -2.38 15.67
C ILE A 54 6.04 -1.23 15.15
N LYS A 55 6.44 -0.28 16.02
CA LYS A 55 7.33 0.82 15.61
C LYS A 55 8.70 0.33 15.18
N LYS A 56 9.26 -0.68 15.85
CA LYS A 56 10.57 -1.27 15.49
C LYS A 56 10.49 -1.94 14.12
N GLU A 57 9.40 -2.65 13.85
CA GLU A 57 9.16 -3.31 12.57
C GLU A 57 9.05 -2.30 11.41
N LYS A 58 8.37 -1.16 11.62
CA LYS A 58 8.29 -0.06 10.63
C LYS A 58 9.66 0.45 10.19
N PHE A 59 10.64 0.57 11.10
CA PHE A 59 12.00 0.98 10.73
C PHE A 59 12.72 -0.06 9.87
N THR A 60 12.53 -1.35 10.17
CA THR A 60 13.11 -2.44 9.37
C THR A 60 12.50 -2.48 7.98
N ILE A 61 11.16 -2.42 7.87
CA ILE A 61 10.45 -2.39 6.58
C ILE A 61 10.90 -1.18 5.75
N ARG A 62 10.99 0.01 6.35
CA ARG A 62 11.46 1.21 5.65
C ARG A 62 12.85 1.03 5.06
N ARG A 63 13.79 0.46 5.82
CA ARG A 63 15.14 0.19 5.31
C ARG A 63 15.14 -0.83 4.19
N GLY A 64 14.35 -1.91 4.32
CA GLY A 64 14.18 -2.89 3.26
C GLY A 64 13.64 -2.27 1.97
N MET A 65 12.67 -1.36 2.09
CA MET A 65 12.07 -0.65 0.95
C MET A 65 13.11 0.18 0.21
N ILE A 66 13.96 0.92 0.94
CA ILE A 66 15.05 1.70 0.36
C ILE A 66 16.05 0.79 -0.36
N ILE A 67 16.46 -0.32 0.26
CA ILE A 67 17.41 -1.27 -0.33
C ILE A 67 16.88 -1.86 -1.63
N LEU A 68 15.64 -2.38 -1.63
CA LEU A 68 15.04 -2.94 -2.84
C LEU A 68 14.81 -1.86 -3.91
N PHE A 69 14.42 -0.65 -3.50
CA PHE A 69 14.26 0.46 -4.42
C PHE A 69 15.57 0.76 -5.15
N ASP A 70 16.67 0.92 -4.41
CA ASP A 70 17.99 1.20 -4.99
C ASP A 70 18.48 0.05 -5.88
N LYS A 71 18.27 -1.20 -5.46
CA LYS A 71 18.55 -2.39 -6.26
C LYS A 71 17.85 -2.33 -7.62
N TYR A 72 16.53 -2.20 -7.64
CA TYR A 72 15.77 -2.27 -8.89
C TYR A 72 15.95 -1.00 -9.74
N MET A 73 16.19 0.16 -9.14
CA MET A 73 16.63 1.34 -9.88
C MET A 73 17.96 1.09 -10.60
N GLY A 74 18.89 0.39 -9.95
CA GLY A 74 20.14 -0.06 -10.58
C GLY A 74 19.89 -1.02 -11.74
N ASP A 75 19.01 -2.00 -11.56
CA ASP A 75 18.65 -2.96 -12.60
C ASP A 75 17.99 -2.30 -13.82
N LEU A 76 17.12 -1.29 -13.62
CA LEU A 76 16.53 -0.52 -14.72
C LEU A 76 17.59 0.28 -15.48
N LYS A 77 18.44 1.03 -14.76
CA LYS A 77 19.50 1.86 -15.38
C LYS A 77 20.49 1.03 -16.20
N LYS A 78 20.81 -0.17 -15.72
CA LYS A 78 21.72 -1.10 -16.42
C LYS A 78 21.02 -1.99 -17.43
N LYS A 79 19.69 -1.89 -17.56
CA LYS A 79 18.85 -2.75 -18.40
C LYS A 79 19.11 -4.25 -18.16
N HIS A 80 19.20 -4.63 -16.88
CA HIS A 80 19.33 -6.02 -16.47
C HIS A 80 18.00 -6.76 -16.70
N VAL A 81 17.75 -7.17 -17.94
CA VAL A 81 16.46 -7.77 -18.36
C VAL A 81 16.11 -9.07 -17.61
N ASP A 82 17.11 -9.77 -17.05
CA ASP A 82 16.89 -10.95 -16.21
C ASP A 82 16.38 -10.62 -14.80
N SER A 83 16.40 -9.33 -14.40
CA SER A 83 15.91 -8.90 -13.09
C SER A 83 14.40 -9.08 -12.98
N LYS A 84 13.94 -9.43 -11.78
CA LYS A 84 12.52 -9.69 -11.50
C LYS A 84 11.61 -8.49 -11.77
N ILE A 85 12.12 -7.26 -11.73
CA ILE A 85 11.33 -6.08 -12.13
C ILE A 85 10.90 -6.15 -13.61
N PHE A 86 11.73 -6.70 -14.49
CA PHE A 86 11.36 -6.91 -15.87
C PHE A 86 10.42 -8.12 -15.99
N ASN A 87 10.92 -9.28 -15.56
CA ASN A 87 10.27 -10.56 -15.81
C ASN A 87 8.94 -10.74 -15.09
N HIS A 88 8.77 -10.18 -13.88
CA HIS A 88 7.53 -10.33 -13.12
C HIS A 88 6.61 -9.13 -13.24
N PHE A 89 7.09 -7.97 -13.71
CA PHE A 89 6.30 -6.74 -13.72
C PHE A 89 6.29 -6.04 -15.07
N LEU A 90 7.40 -5.46 -15.53
CA LEU A 90 7.39 -4.59 -16.73
C LEU A 90 7.01 -5.33 -18.01
N ASN A 91 7.41 -6.59 -18.18
CA ASN A 91 7.08 -7.40 -19.36
C ASN A 91 5.57 -7.68 -19.49
N HIS A 92 4.80 -7.47 -18.41
CA HIS A 92 3.35 -7.65 -18.38
C HIS A 92 2.60 -6.31 -18.45
N LYS A 93 3.30 -5.19 -18.71
CA LYS A 93 2.69 -3.86 -18.84
C LYS A 93 2.43 -3.50 -20.29
N SER A 94 1.43 -2.64 -20.50
CA SER A 94 1.15 -2.09 -21.81
C SER A 94 2.28 -1.16 -22.26
N GLU A 95 2.45 -1.02 -23.57
CA GLU A 95 3.41 -0.05 -24.12
C GLU A 95 3.16 1.37 -23.62
N GLN A 96 1.89 1.75 -23.45
CA GLN A 96 1.50 3.06 -22.94
C GLN A 96 2.07 3.29 -21.53
N TYR A 97 1.93 2.31 -20.62
CA TYR A 97 2.49 2.41 -19.28
C TYR A 97 4.02 2.56 -19.33
N LEU A 98 4.69 1.78 -20.19
CA LEU A 98 6.15 1.84 -20.30
C LEU A 98 6.67 3.19 -20.81
N LYS A 99 5.90 3.86 -21.68
CA LYS A 99 6.22 5.19 -22.23
C LYS A 99 5.90 6.33 -21.24
N ASP A 100 4.77 6.24 -20.56
CA ASP A 100 4.27 7.34 -19.72
C ASP A 100 4.81 7.33 -18.29
N THR A 101 5.35 6.20 -17.84
CA THR A 101 5.80 6.01 -16.45
C THR A 101 7.31 6.10 -16.38
N ASN A 102 7.84 6.94 -15.49
CA ASN A 102 9.29 7.05 -15.31
C ASN A 102 9.84 5.88 -14.47
N ASP A 103 11.17 5.72 -14.43
CA ASP A 103 11.81 4.59 -13.74
C ASP A 103 11.54 4.56 -12.23
N VAL A 104 11.46 5.73 -11.58
CA VAL A 104 11.15 5.85 -10.15
C VAL A 104 9.74 5.32 -9.87
N GLU A 105 8.78 5.69 -10.73
CA GLU A 105 7.40 5.21 -10.63
C GLU A 105 7.29 3.71 -10.94
N LYS A 106 8.02 3.22 -11.95
CA LYS A 106 8.09 1.79 -12.28
C LYS A 106 8.59 0.95 -11.10
N VAL A 107 9.65 1.39 -10.42
CA VAL A 107 10.18 0.69 -9.24
C VAL A 107 9.23 0.79 -8.06
N ARG A 108 8.64 1.96 -7.80
CA ARG A 108 7.63 2.15 -6.75
C ARG A 108 6.46 1.18 -6.94
N ASP A 109 5.91 1.15 -8.15
CA ASP A 109 4.75 0.33 -8.45
C ASP A 109 5.09 -1.15 -8.35
N PHE A 110 6.26 -1.58 -8.83
CA PHE A 110 6.71 -2.95 -8.68
C PHE A 110 6.78 -3.38 -7.21
N ILE A 111 7.43 -2.58 -6.37
CA ILE A 111 7.53 -2.86 -4.93
C ILE A 111 6.13 -2.88 -4.29
N ALA A 112 5.23 -1.98 -4.69
CA ALA A 112 3.86 -1.93 -4.19
C ALA A 112 3.02 -3.18 -4.56
N THR A 113 3.41 -3.94 -5.60
CA THR A 113 2.76 -5.21 -5.94
C THR A 113 3.26 -6.39 -5.10
N MET A 114 4.34 -6.23 -4.33
CA MET A 114 4.92 -7.33 -3.57
C MET A 114 4.05 -7.69 -2.37
N THR A 115 3.85 -8.99 -2.15
CA THR A 115 3.38 -9.50 -0.85
C THR A 115 4.52 -9.43 0.18
N ASP A 116 4.19 -9.43 1.47
CA ASP A 116 5.18 -9.44 2.55
C ASP A 116 6.20 -10.59 2.39
N ARG A 117 5.71 -11.79 2.03
CA ARG A 117 6.58 -12.96 1.77
C ARG A 117 7.55 -12.70 0.63
N TYR A 118 7.06 -12.18 -0.50
CA TYR A 118 7.89 -11.93 -1.67
C TYR A 118 8.93 -10.82 -1.39
N PHE A 119 8.51 -9.75 -0.73
CA PHE A 119 9.38 -8.66 -0.32
C PHE A 119 10.52 -9.15 0.59
N ASN A 120 10.19 -9.96 1.61
CA ASN A 120 11.18 -10.52 2.53
C ASN A 120 12.17 -11.45 1.81
N GLN A 121 11.69 -12.30 0.90
CA GLN A 121 12.56 -13.17 0.09
C GLN A 121 13.49 -12.38 -0.83
N GLU A 122 12.99 -11.34 -1.50
CA GLU A 122 13.84 -10.48 -2.35
C GLU A 122 14.91 -9.75 -1.54
N LEU A 123 14.54 -9.25 -0.37
CA LEU A 123 15.47 -8.56 0.52
C LEU A 123 16.54 -9.52 1.06
N GLU A 124 16.15 -10.72 1.47
CA GLU A 124 17.07 -11.75 1.95
C GLU A 124 18.05 -12.19 0.86
N ASN A 125 17.55 -12.50 -0.34
CA ASN A 125 18.37 -12.90 -1.48
C ASN A 125 19.40 -11.83 -1.88
N TYR A 126 19.02 -10.55 -1.75
CA TYR A 126 19.90 -9.45 -2.11
C TYR A 126 20.96 -9.16 -1.05
N ILE A 127 20.62 -9.26 0.24
CA ILE A 127 21.55 -8.97 1.34
C ILE A 127 22.46 -10.17 1.65
N LEU A 128 21.98 -11.41 1.49
CA LEU A 128 22.69 -12.64 1.82
C LEU A 128 22.85 -13.53 0.56
N PRO A 129 23.68 -13.12 -0.42
CA PRO A 129 23.91 -13.94 -1.60
C PRO A 129 24.58 -15.27 -1.22
N GLY A 130 23.91 -16.39 -1.53
CA GLY A 130 24.45 -17.75 -1.32
C GLY A 130 23.67 -18.65 -0.34
N ARG A 131 22.53 -18.20 0.19
CA ARG A 131 21.66 -18.99 1.08
C ARG A 131 20.37 -19.49 0.42
N ALA A 132 20.34 -19.54 -0.91
CA ALA A 132 19.28 -20.21 -1.64
C ALA A 132 19.31 -21.70 -1.25
N ILE A 133 18.25 -22.16 -0.58
CA ILE A 133 17.97 -23.59 -0.33
C ILE A 133 17.61 -24.23 -1.67
#